data_AF-A0A2D5XLA0-F1
#
_entry.id   AF-A0A2D5XLA0-F1
#
_cell.length_a   1.000
_cell.length_b   1.000
_cell.length_c   1.000
_cell.angle_alpha   90.00
_cell.angle_beta   90.00
_cell.angle_gamma   90.00
#
_symmetry.space_group_name_H-M   'P 1'
#
loop_
_entity.id
_entity.type
_entity.pdbx_description
1 polymer ?
#
loop_
_entity_poly.entity_id
_entity_poly.type
_entity_poly.pdbx_seq_one_letter_code
_entity_poly.pdbx_strand_id
1 'polypeptide(L)'
;MPEHTLEGGLVMQHEPVFLLSPWAEPASRWHHGAMLCLTSAVVWALTLPMDWSHLGSIESTPRAVRPASEVQGDLQDVSDESLRKIWSALPKEDQKEISAWYRAECDRRRTLARQLERHVFHSLKEARGKWGILEPASVYNGAKHAPAQPIMRTMLAPQDPKVLAERKRMGLTQVNPAPAWVYDWGTGMVQQSEHPFAPDHLFELALAGRAPEQDLAIALIEQALDLGTLRPIHKAFGHTYASRTGTAYSGISLYDAWGSGVKIEMPDVECLGILHDVEDDWRSFSAPVPGGQQARLYKRIGKMFHSIRRERGLAQALASSYFNADPRLDPTYSSATDRLQLFWTKHDSALDVSRAALPASSDWDAWWESLALLQTDEDLLERAAQRRMSLRTEGVRLRGIMVWVLREWGALKDK
;
A
#
# COMPACT_ATOMS: atom_id res chain seq x y z
N MET A 1 28.66 20.76 48.09
CA MET A 1 29.65 19.91 47.37
C MET A 1 28.88 18.85 46.61
N PRO A 2 29.22 18.62 45.33
CA PRO A 2 28.30 19.02 44.27
C PRO A 2 27.60 17.87 43.55
N GLU A 3 26.44 18.23 43.01
CA GLU A 3 25.68 17.54 41.98
C GLU A 3 26.50 17.46 40.68
N HIS A 4 26.54 16.29 40.07
CA HIS A 4 27.02 16.12 38.69
C HIS A 4 25.84 15.69 37.81
N THR A 5 25.21 16.69 37.21
CA THR A 5 24.39 16.58 36.01
C THR A 5 25.31 16.31 34.83
N LEU A 6 25.20 15.15 34.19
CA LEU A 6 25.83 14.88 32.89
C LEU A 6 24.80 15.18 31.80
N GLU A 7 24.77 16.45 31.38
CA GLU A 7 24.25 16.83 30.07
C GLU A 7 25.30 16.45 29.02
N GLY A 8 24.96 15.48 28.19
CA GLY A 8 25.76 15.02 27.06
C GLY A 8 24.88 14.81 25.83
N GLY A 9 24.02 15.79 25.53
CA GLY A 9 23.25 15.81 24.28
C GLY A 9 24.15 16.25 23.13
N LEU A 10 24.61 15.30 22.32
CA LEU A 10 25.27 15.62 21.06
C LEU A 10 24.19 16.15 20.09
N VAL A 11 24.13 17.47 19.95
CA VAL A 11 23.27 18.17 19.00
C VAL A 11 23.91 18.06 17.62
N MET A 12 23.38 17.17 16.78
CA MET A 12 23.54 17.28 15.32
C MET A 12 22.25 17.88 14.76
N GLN A 13 22.34 19.17 14.42
CA GLN A 13 21.37 19.83 13.56
C GLN A 13 21.52 19.22 12.16
N HIS A 14 20.49 18.52 11.69
CA HIS A 14 20.33 18.32 10.26
C HIS A 14 19.52 19.50 9.73
N GLU A 15 20.15 20.37 8.96
CA GLU A 15 19.45 21.33 8.13
C GLU A 15 18.53 20.58 7.15
N PRO A 16 17.26 21.00 6.96
CA PRO A 16 16.44 20.50 5.87
C PRO A 16 16.78 21.32 4.63
N VAL A 17 17.68 20.83 3.79
CA VAL A 17 17.84 21.36 2.43
C VAL A 17 17.26 20.34 1.45
N PHE A 18 15.98 20.49 1.17
CA PHE A 18 15.42 20.10 -0.12
C PHE A 18 15.96 21.07 -1.17
N LEU A 19 17.01 20.68 -1.89
CA LEU A 19 17.32 21.23 -3.20
C LEU A 19 17.73 20.08 -4.12
N LEU A 20 16.86 19.82 -5.10
CA LEU A 20 17.24 19.17 -6.34
C LEU A 20 18.40 19.98 -6.94
N SER A 21 19.58 19.37 -7.08
CA SER A 21 20.58 19.85 -8.03
C SER A 21 21.50 18.74 -8.55
N PRO A 22 21.96 18.89 -9.81
CA PRO A 22 22.47 17.81 -10.62
C PRO A 22 23.95 17.58 -10.34
N TRP A 23 24.33 16.33 -10.07
CA TRP A 23 25.74 15.95 -10.06
C TRP A 23 26.13 15.55 -11.48
N ALA A 24 26.69 16.53 -12.20
CA ALA A 24 27.53 16.30 -13.36
C ALA A 24 28.98 16.36 -12.91
N GLU A 25 29.73 15.27 -13.09
CA GLU A 25 31.20 15.27 -13.11
C GLU A 25 31.74 14.21 -14.07
N PRO A 26 32.99 14.35 -14.55
CA PRO A 26 33.25 14.34 -15.99
C PRO A 26 33.79 13.02 -16.54
N ALA A 27 33.66 12.92 -17.86
CA ALA A 27 34.22 11.88 -18.70
C ALA A 27 35.72 11.62 -18.44
N SER A 28 36.09 10.35 -18.27
CA SER A 28 37.43 9.87 -18.62
C SER A 28 37.40 8.49 -19.28
N ARG A 29 37.70 8.53 -20.59
CA ARG A 29 38.47 7.60 -21.42
C ARG A 29 38.30 6.08 -21.23
N TRP A 30 37.51 5.55 -22.15
CA TRP A 30 37.65 4.30 -22.90
C TRP A 30 39.07 3.71 -23.02
N HIS A 31 39.20 2.43 -22.65
CA HIS A 31 40.08 1.48 -23.35
C HIS A 31 39.33 0.17 -23.63
N HIS A 32 39.58 -0.34 -24.83
CA HIS A 32 38.88 -1.44 -25.48
C HIS A 32 39.15 -2.80 -24.81
N GLY A 33 38.11 -3.62 -24.74
CA GLY A 33 38.20 -5.03 -24.40
C GLY A 33 36.97 -5.75 -24.94
N ALA A 34 36.98 -6.06 -26.24
CA ALA A 34 35.97 -6.87 -26.88
C ALA A 34 36.01 -8.30 -26.32
N MET A 35 34.87 -8.83 -25.88
CA MET A 35 34.68 -10.27 -25.79
C MET A 35 33.27 -10.62 -26.26
N LEU A 36 33.22 -11.17 -27.46
CA LEU A 36 32.08 -11.86 -28.03
C LEU A 36 31.71 -13.07 -27.15
N CYS A 37 30.48 -13.12 -26.68
CA CYS A 37 29.81 -14.39 -26.37
C CYS A 37 28.39 -14.35 -26.95
N LEU A 38 28.27 -15.02 -28.10
CA LEU A 38 27.04 -15.41 -28.77
C LEU A 38 26.44 -16.63 -28.07
N THR A 39 25.24 -16.51 -27.50
CA THR A 39 24.24 -17.59 -27.38
C THR A 39 22.87 -16.92 -27.20
N SER A 40 22.14 -16.61 -28.27
CA SER A 40 21.08 -17.46 -28.85
C SER A 40 20.13 -18.07 -27.81
N ALA A 41 19.07 -17.34 -27.46
CA ALA A 41 17.81 -17.91 -27.00
C ALA A 41 16.66 -17.15 -27.67
N VAL A 42 16.18 -17.74 -28.76
CA VAL A 42 15.00 -17.32 -29.50
C VAL A 42 13.78 -17.70 -28.66
N VAL A 43 13.16 -16.73 -27.98
CA VAL A 43 11.83 -16.89 -27.39
C VAL A 43 10.83 -16.29 -28.36
N TRP A 44 10.13 -17.16 -29.10
CA TRP A 44 8.90 -16.79 -29.78
C TRP A 44 7.80 -16.60 -28.72
N ALA A 45 7.60 -15.37 -28.27
CA ALA A 45 6.37 -15.00 -27.58
C ALA A 45 5.39 -14.50 -28.65
N LEU A 46 4.34 -15.30 -28.89
CA LEU A 46 3.18 -14.90 -29.68
C LEU A 46 2.45 -13.77 -28.95
N THR A 47 2.77 -12.52 -29.28
CA THR A 47 1.94 -11.37 -28.94
C THR A 47 0.77 -11.32 -29.93
N LEU A 48 -0.33 -12.02 -29.60
CA LEU A 48 -1.61 -11.67 -30.21
C LEU A 48 -2.16 -10.44 -29.46
N PRO A 49 -2.47 -9.34 -30.14
CA PRO A 49 -3.23 -8.26 -29.51
C PRO A 49 -4.59 -8.84 -29.07
N MET A 50 -4.94 -8.66 -27.80
CA MET A 50 -6.31 -8.91 -27.35
C MET A 50 -7.21 -7.89 -28.04
N ASP A 51 -7.97 -8.36 -29.03
CA ASP A 51 -8.98 -7.55 -29.70
C ASP A 51 -10.19 -7.37 -28.76
N TRP A 52 -10.33 -6.15 -28.23
CA TRP A 52 -11.43 -5.75 -27.34
C TRP A 52 -12.75 -5.48 -28.08
N SER A 53 -12.81 -5.66 -29.41
CA SER A 53 -13.99 -5.34 -30.23
C SER A 53 -15.16 -6.33 -30.10
N HIS A 54 -15.00 -7.45 -29.39
CA HIS A 54 -16.02 -8.50 -29.26
C HIS A 54 -16.93 -8.43 -28.02
N LEU A 55 -17.08 -7.28 -27.36
CA LEU A 55 -18.10 -7.08 -26.31
C LEU A 55 -19.51 -6.96 -26.93
N GLY A 56 -19.98 -8.07 -27.49
CA GLY A 56 -21.30 -8.24 -28.07
C GLY A 56 -22.42 -8.23 -27.02
N SER A 57 -23.52 -7.57 -27.43
CA SER A 57 -24.86 -7.59 -26.86
C SER A 57 -25.26 -8.95 -26.27
N ILE A 58 -25.61 -8.96 -24.97
CA ILE A 58 -26.35 -10.05 -24.35
C ILE A 58 -27.66 -9.44 -23.83
N GLU A 59 -28.73 -9.69 -24.58
CA GLU A 59 -30.11 -9.51 -24.15
C GLU A 59 -30.51 -10.65 -23.22
N SER A 60 -30.70 -10.31 -21.95
CA SER A 60 -31.48 -11.10 -21.00
C SER A 60 -32.26 -10.08 -20.18
N THR A 61 -33.58 -10.04 -20.30
CA THR A 61 -34.46 -9.10 -19.63
C THR A 61 -34.38 -9.26 -18.11
N PRO A 62 -33.75 -8.34 -17.35
CA PRO A 62 -33.82 -8.33 -15.90
C PRO A 62 -35.02 -7.47 -15.47
N ARG A 63 -35.56 -7.75 -14.28
CA ARG A 63 -36.37 -6.78 -13.53
C ARG A 63 -35.66 -5.43 -13.59
N ALA A 64 -36.34 -4.37 -14.05
CA ALA A 64 -35.73 -3.12 -14.47
C ALA A 64 -34.72 -2.60 -13.45
N VAL A 65 -33.44 -2.88 -13.70
CA VAL A 65 -32.33 -2.19 -13.05
C VAL A 65 -32.45 -0.77 -13.56
N ARG A 66 -32.83 0.18 -12.69
CA ARG A 66 -32.78 1.60 -13.07
C ARG A 66 -31.40 1.85 -13.68
N PRO A 67 -31.31 2.38 -14.91
CA PRO A 67 -30.03 2.64 -15.53
C PRO A 67 -29.22 3.53 -14.59
N ALA A 68 -27.96 3.19 -14.36
CA ALA A 68 -27.10 3.89 -13.39
C ALA A 68 -26.99 5.41 -13.61
N SER A 69 -27.38 5.90 -14.79
CA SER A 69 -27.53 7.32 -15.12
C SER A 69 -28.65 8.02 -14.33
N GLU A 70 -29.72 7.33 -13.92
CA GLU A 70 -30.80 7.91 -13.11
C GLU A 70 -30.41 8.08 -11.64
N VAL A 71 -29.45 7.28 -11.15
CA VAL A 71 -29.01 7.37 -9.76
C VAL A 71 -28.17 8.64 -9.55
N GLN A 72 -27.50 9.17 -10.57
CA GLN A 72 -26.48 10.22 -10.40
C GLN A 72 -27.04 11.59 -9.95
N GLY A 73 -28.30 11.92 -10.27
CA GLY A 73 -28.93 13.20 -9.92
C GLY A 73 -29.37 13.30 -8.45
N ASP A 74 -29.88 12.21 -7.86
CA ASP A 74 -30.47 12.20 -6.51
C ASP A 74 -29.48 11.80 -5.39
N LEU A 75 -28.21 11.52 -5.72
CA LEU A 75 -27.21 11.00 -4.78
C LEU A 75 -26.39 12.05 -4.05
N GLN A 76 -26.37 13.29 -4.56
CA GLN A 76 -25.50 14.36 -4.04
C GLN A 76 -26.01 14.96 -2.73
N ASP A 77 -27.28 14.72 -2.36
CA ASP A 77 -27.94 15.46 -1.29
C ASP A 77 -27.84 14.85 0.12
N VAL A 78 -27.32 13.62 0.24
CA VAL A 78 -27.22 12.92 1.53
C VAL A 78 -25.77 12.89 1.98
N SER A 79 -25.46 13.50 3.12
CA SER A 79 -24.10 13.48 3.68
C SER A 79 -23.73 12.12 4.26
N ASP A 80 -22.44 11.77 4.25
CA ASP A 80 -21.94 10.53 4.84
C ASP A 80 -22.23 10.45 6.35
N GLU A 81 -22.25 11.59 7.04
CA GLU A 81 -22.62 11.67 8.46
C GLU A 81 -24.08 11.27 8.69
N SER A 82 -24.99 11.70 7.82
CA SER A 82 -26.40 11.28 7.88
C SER A 82 -26.54 9.79 7.58
N LEU A 83 -25.80 9.27 6.59
CA LEU A 83 -25.78 7.85 6.27
C LEU A 83 -25.27 7.01 7.45
N ARG A 84 -24.18 7.42 8.11
CA ARG A 84 -23.66 6.75 9.31
C ARG A 84 -24.68 6.71 10.45
N LYS A 85 -25.40 7.81 10.67
CA LYS A 85 -26.47 7.86 11.68
C LYS A 85 -27.59 6.87 11.36
N ILE A 86 -28.08 6.86 10.11
CA ILE A 86 -29.09 5.91 9.65
C ILE A 86 -28.58 4.48 9.84
N TRP A 87 -27.38 4.18 9.36
CA TRP A 87 -26.76 2.86 9.47
C TRP A 87 -26.68 2.38 10.92
N SER A 88 -26.19 3.23 11.82
CA SER A 88 -26.05 2.91 13.25
C SER A 88 -27.37 2.65 13.97
N ALA A 89 -28.48 3.17 13.45
CA ALA A 89 -29.82 2.98 13.99
C ALA A 89 -30.50 1.69 13.48
N LEU A 90 -29.98 1.06 12.43
CA LEU A 90 -30.53 -0.17 11.88
C LEU A 90 -30.25 -1.39 12.79
N PRO A 91 -31.19 -2.35 12.87
CA PRO A 91 -30.91 -3.66 13.45
C PRO A 91 -29.72 -4.35 12.76
N LYS A 92 -28.98 -5.19 13.51
CA LYS A 92 -27.81 -5.88 12.97
C LYS A 92 -28.14 -6.88 11.85
N GLU A 93 -29.33 -7.48 11.85
CA GLU A 93 -29.78 -8.33 10.74
C GLU A 93 -30.05 -7.51 9.47
N ASP A 94 -30.70 -6.35 9.58
CA ASP A 94 -30.91 -5.43 8.45
C ASP A 94 -29.56 -4.98 7.85
N GLN A 95 -28.59 -4.61 8.69
CA GLN A 95 -27.24 -4.26 8.23
C GLN A 95 -26.60 -5.38 7.41
N LYS A 96 -26.79 -6.64 7.83
CA LYS A 96 -26.27 -7.81 7.13
C LYS A 96 -26.98 -8.04 5.80
N GLU A 97 -28.31 -7.95 5.75
CA GLU A 97 -29.09 -8.12 4.52
C GLU A 97 -28.81 -7.00 3.51
N ILE A 98 -28.77 -5.74 3.96
CA ILE A 98 -28.39 -4.59 3.14
C ILE A 98 -26.97 -4.75 2.58
N SER A 99 -26.01 -5.19 3.40
CA SER A 99 -24.63 -5.41 2.94
C SER A 99 -24.54 -6.51 1.90
N ALA A 100 -25.30 -7.60 2.06
CA ALA A 100 -25.38 -8.68 1.09
C ALA A 100 -26.01 -8.19 -0.23
N TRP A 101 -27.05 -7.37 -0.17
CA TRP A 101 -27.66 -6.77 -1.35
C TRP A 101 -26.69 -5.80 -2.06
N TYR A 102 -26.07 -4.88 -1.33
CA TYR A 102 -25.04 -3.98 -1.85
C TYR A 102 -23.96 -4.74 -2.63
N ARG A 103 -23.42 -5.81 -2.03
CA ARG A 103 -22.42 -6.66 -2.67
C ARG A 103 -22.92 -7.30 -3.97
N ALA A 104 -24.14 -7.84 -3.97
CA ALA A 104 -24.74 -8.42 -5.17
C ALA A 104 -24.89 -7.41 -6.31
N GLU A 105 -25.22 -6.14 -6.01
CA GLU A 105 -25.26 -5.09 -7.04
C GLU A 105 -23.86 -4.69 -7.54
N CYS A 106 -22.88 -4.60 -6.64
CA CYS A 106 -21.47 -4.39 -6.99
C CYS A 106 -20.89 -5.53 -7.85
N ASP A 107 -21.45 -6.73 -7.80
CA ASP A 107 -21.02 -7.84 -8.66
C ASP A 107 -21.55 -7.73 -10.10
N ARG A 108 -22.74 -7.15 -10.27
CA ARG A 108 -23.48 -7.03 -11.54
C ARG A 108 -23.04 -5.85 -12.41
N ARG A 109 -22.36 -4.85 -11.85
CA ARG A 109 -21.87 -3.69 -12.61
C ARG A 109 -20.99 -4.11 -13.80
N ARG A 110 -21.18 -3.40 -14.91
CA ARG A 110 -20.43 -3.54 -16.17
C ARG A 110 -19.54 -2.31 -16.35
N THR A 111 -18.55 -2.16 -15.48
CA THR A 111 -17.68 -0.97 -15.40
C THR A 111 -16.22 -1.39 -15.56
N LEU A 112 -15.34 -0.43 -15.90
CA LEU A 112 -13.91 -0.69 -16.03
C LEU A 112 -13.32 -1.28 -14.74
N ALA A 113 -13.58 -0.67 -13.59
CA ALA A 113 -13.07 -1.16 -12.31
C ALA A 113 -13.50 -2.61 -12.03
N ARG A 114 -14.74 -2.97 -12.35
CA ARG A 114 -15.20 -4.35 -12.18
C ARG A 114 -14.51 -5.33 -13.13
N GLN A 115 -14.25 -4.91 -14.37
CA GLN A 115 -13.47 -5.72 -15.31
C GLN A 115 -12.04 -5.94 -14.80
N LEU A 116 -11.41 -4.88 -14.28
CA LEU A 116 -10.09 -4.93 -13.66
C LEU A 116 -10.05 -5.88 -12.45
N GLU A 117 -11.04 -5.84 -11.55
CA GLU A 117 -11.16 -6.79 -10.43
C GLU A 117 -11.28 -8.23 -10.91
N ARG A 118 -12.15 -8.48 -11.89
CA ARG A 118 -12.33 -9.82 -12.48
C ARG A 118 -11.03 -10.31 -13.11
N HIS A 119 -10.27 -9.42 -13.78
CA HIS A 119 -8.96 -9.74 -14.31
C HIS A 119 -8.00 -10.17 -13.19
N VAL A 120 -7.83 -9.37 -12.14
CA VAL A 120 -6.98 -9.72 -10.97
C VAL A 120 -7.38 -11.08 -10.40
N PHE A 121 -8.66 -11.30 -10.13
CA PHE A 121 -9.13 -12.55 -9.53
C PHE A 121 -9.07 -13.75 -10.48
N HIS A 122 -8.99 -13.54 -11.80
CA HIS A 122 -8.82 -14.60 -12.79
C HIS A 122 -7.35 -14.94 -13.01
N SER A 123 -6.47 -13.93 -13.01
CA SER A 123 -5.04 -14.10 -13.23
C SER A 123 -4.35 -14.79 -12.04
N LEU A 124 -4.91 -14.65 -10.83
CA LEU A 124 -4.30 -15.14 -9.57
C LEU A 124 -5.10 -16.29 -8.92
N LYS A 125 -5.67 -17.19 -9.75
CA LYS A 125 -6.58 -18.29 -9.32
C LYS A 125 -6.07 -19.14 -8.16
N GLU A 126 -4.76 -19.32 -8.02
CA GLU A 126 -4.15 -20.22 -7.02
C GLU A 126 -4.37 -19.76 -5.57
N ALA A 127 -4.75 -18.50 -5.35
CA ALA A 127 -4.78 -17.90 -4.02
C ALA A 127 -6.17 -17.95 -3.33
N ARG A 128 -7.25 -18.31 -4.06
CA ARG A 128 -8.62 -18.21 -3.51
C ARG A 128 -8.86 -19.16 -2.33
N GLY A 129 -9.16 -18.58 -1.16
CA GLY A 129 -9.79 -19.26 -0.03
C GLY A 129 -8.87 -19.79 1.07
N LYS A 130 -7.56 -19.50 1.00
CA LYS A 130 -6.58 -19.85 2.05
C LYS A 130 -5.81 -18.62 2.53
N TRP A 131 -6.53 -17.57 2.91
CA TRP A 131 -5.92 -16.36 3.46
C TRP A 131 -5.65 -16.55 4.94
N GLY A 132 -4.41 -16.27 5.38
CA GLY A 132 -4.08 -16.24 6.80
C GLY A 132 -4.84 -15.11 7.50
N ILE A 133 -5.05 -15.24 8.81
CA ILE A 133 -5.53 -14.12 9.61
C ILE A 133 -4.39 -13.12 9.78
N LEU A 134 -4.71 -11.83 9.71
CA LEU A 134 -3.78 -10.75 9.98
C LEU A 134 -3.39 -10.78 11.45
N GLU A 135 -2.15 -11.20 11.72
CA GLU A 135 -1.61 -11.26 13.06
C GLU A 135 -1.06 -9.89 13.49
N PRO A 136 -1.18 -9.53 14.78
CA PRO A 136 -0.51 -8.36 15.32
C PRO A 136 1.01 -8.45 15.10
N ALA A 137 1.62 -7.34 14.65
CA ALA A 137 3.07 -7.28 14.47
C ALA A 137 3.83 -7.50 15.79
N SER A 138 4.82 -8.40 15.77
CA SER A 138 5.67 -8.72 16.91
C SER A 138 6.63 -7.58 17.27
N VAL A 139 7.21 -7.64 18.46
CA VAL A 139 8.34 -6.80 18.89
C VAL A 139 9.61 -7.65 19.02
N TYR A 140 10.78 -7.05 18.86
CA TYR A 140 12.03 -7.75 19.11
C TYR A 140 12.19 -8.10 20.60
N ASN A 141 12.73 -9.29 20.87
CA ASN A 141 12.94 -9.78 22.22
C ASN A 141 14.25 -9.22 22.81
N GLY A 142 14.14 -8.41 23.87
CA GLY A 142 15.26 -7.82 24.62
C GLY A 142 16.27 -8.85 25.10
N ALA A 143 15.81 -9.95 25.69
CA ALA A 143 16.69 -10.99 26.22
C ALA A 143 17.46 -11.74 25.12
N LYS A 144 16.92 -11.80 23.89
CA LYS A 144 17.58 -12.43 22.75
C LYS A 144 18.57 -11.48 22.07
N HIS A 145 18.14 -10.28 21.71
CA HIS A 145 18.93 -9.40 20.84
C HIS A 145 19.79 -8.36 21.59
N ALA A 146 19.48 -8.09 22.87
CA ALA A 146 20.26 -7.18 23.71
C ALA A 146 20.36 -7.71 25.16
N PRO A 147 20.93 -8.90 25.39
CA PRO A 147 20.90 -9.56 26.72
C PRO A 147 21.61 -8.77 27.83
N ALA A 148 22.59 -7.94 27.51
CA ALA A 148 23.28 -7.08 28.47
C ALA A 148 22.44 -5.84 28.87
N GLN A 149 21.37 -5.55 28.13
CA GLN A 149 20.44 -4.45 28.41
C GLN A 149 19.01 -4.86 28.03
N PRO A 150 18.40 -5.84 28.73
CA PRO A 150 17.07 -6.31 28.39
C PRO A 150 16.03 -5.25 28.76
N ILE A 151 15.44 -4.64 27.75
CA ILE A 151 14.33 -3.69 27.92
C ILE A 151 13.01 -4.47 27.83
N MET A 152 12.19 -4.39 28.89
CA MET A 152 10.85 -4.98 28.90
C MET A 152 9.95 -4.23 27.91
N ARG A 153 9.18 -4.99 27.12
CA ARG A 153 8.27 -4.43 26.10
C ARG A 153 6.85 -4.39 26.62
N THR A 154 6.23 -3.22 26.51
CA THR A 154 4.82 -3.01 26.83
C THR A 154 4.09 -2.57 25.58
N MET A 155 3.27 -3.45 25.02
CA MET A 155 2.43 -3.16 23.86
C MET A 155 1.22 -2.33 24.28
N LEU A 156 1.05 -1.17 23.66
CA LEU A 156 -0.15 -0.34 23.82
C LEU A 156 -1.25 -0.80 22.87
N ALA A 157 -2.50 -0.60 23.27
CA ALA A 157 -3.66 -0.87 22.42
C ALA A 157 -3.69 0.10 21.21
N PRO A 158 -4.22 -0.30 20.04
CA PRO A 158 -4.27 0.56 18.85
C PRO A 158 -4.97 1.91 19.07
N GLN A 159 -5.96 1.96 19.96
CA GLN A 159 -6.75 3.16 20.28
C GLN A 159 -6.22 3.94 21.50
N ASP A 160 -5.07 3.53 22.07
CA ASP A 160 -4.45 4.26 23.17
C ASP A 160 -4.09 5.69 22.71
N PRO A 161 -4.40 6.75 23.48
CA PRO A 161 -4.09 8.13 23.12
C PRO A 161 -2.62 8.36 22.75
N LYS A 162 -1.68 7.61 23.36
CA LYS A 162 -0.24 7.70 23.03
C LYS A 162 0.07 7.12 21.66
N VAL A 163 -0.62 6.04 21.26
CA VAL A 163 -0.50 5.48 19.90
C VAL A 163 -1.04 6.46 18.87
N LEU A 164 -2.23 7.01 19.12
CA LEU A 164 -2.82 8.02 18.22
C LEU A 164 -1.94 9.27 18.10
N ALA A 165 -1.38 9.74 19.20
CA ALA A 165 -0.45 10.87 19.21
C ALA A 165 0.83 10.57 18.42
N GLU A 166 1.41 9.38 18.59
CA GLU A 166 2.63 8.98 17.88
C GLU A 166 2.39 8.80 16.38
N ARG A 167 1.25 8.21 15.98
CA ARG A 167 0.84 8.14 14.55
C ARG A 167 0.71 9.53 13.94
N LYS A 168 0.03 10.45 14.65
CA LYS A 168 -0.12 11.84 14.20
C LYS A 168 1.24 12.53 14.07
N ARG A 169 2.13 12.35 15.05
CA ARG A 169 3.49 12.91 15.03
C ARG A 169 4.27 12.44 13.80
N MET A 170 4.14 11.16 13.43
CA MET A 170 4.79 10.55 12.27
C MET A 170 4.06 10.83 10.94
N GLY A 171 2.97 11.60 10.93
CA GLY A 171 2.19 11.86 9.70
C GLY A 171 1.48 10.61 9.15
N LEU A 172 1.37 9.55 9.95
CA LEU A 172 0.76 8.29 9.54
C LEU A 172 -0.75 8.46 9.53
N THR A 173 -1.30 8.70 8.34
CA THR A 173 -2.74 8.86 8.16
C THR A 173 -3.40 7.49 8.23
N GLN A 174 -4.42 7.35 9.07
CA GLN A 174 -5.24 6.14 9.07
C GLN A 174 -6.01 6.04 7.76
N VAL A 175 -5.82 4.94 7.04
CA VAL A 175 -6.74 4.56 5.97
C VAL A 175 -8.06 4.22 6.65
N ASN A 176 -9.12 4.94 6.31
CA ASN A 176 -10.46 4.74 6.85
C ASN A 176 -11.44 4.44 5.70
N PRO A 177 -12.12 3.28 5.69
CA PRO A 177 -11.92 2.17 6.63
C PRO A 177 -10.55 1.51 6.47
N ALA A 178 -10.08 0.87 7.55
CA ALA A 178 -8.87 0.06 7.50
C ALA A 178 -9.09 -1.13 6.54
N PRO A 179 -8.09 -1.52 5.73
CA PRO A 179 -8.26 -2.59 4.76
C PRO A 179 -8.55 -3.93 5.43
N ALA A 180 -9.54 -4.67 4.93
CA ALA A 180 -9.86 -6.00 5.43
C ALA A 180 -8.93 -7.10 4.89
N TRP A 181 -8.22 -6.82 3.80
CA TRP A 181 -7.15 -7.67 3.28
C TRP A 181 -5.90 -6.83 3.09
N VAL A 182 -4.76 -7.37 3.50
CA VAL A 182 -3.46 -6.73 3.36
C VAL A 182 -2.44 -7.71 2.82
N TYR A 183 -1.48 -7.19 2.07
CA TYR A 183 -0.33 -7.97 1.68
C TYR A 183 0.75 -7.85 2.77
N ASP A 184 1.11 -8.99 3.38
CA ASP A 184 2.20 -9.04 4.34
C ASP A 184 3.51 -9.25 3.59
N TRP A 185 4.25 -8.14 3.43
CA TRP A 185 5.55 -8.07 2.79
C TRP A 185 6.62 -8.96 3.45
N GLY A 186 6.47 -9.33 4.72
CA GLY A 186 7.42 -10.19 5.43
C GLY A 186 7.20 -11.68 5.16
N THR A 187 5.94 -12.09 4.97
CA THR A 187 5.60 -13.49 4.64
C THR A 187 5.40 -13.73 3.14
N GLY A 188 5.13 -12.68 2.38
CA GLY A 188 4.79 -12.76 0.96
C GLY A 188 3.37 -13.25 0.69
N MET A 189 2.49 -13.15 1.68
CA MET A 189 1.14 -13.72 1.65
C MET A 189 0.09 -12.64 1.89
N VAL A 190 -1.05 -12.79 1.21
CA VAL A 190 -2.24 -12.01 1.54
C VAL A 190 -2.84 -12.54 2.84
N GLN A 191 -3.11 -11.62 3.76
CA GLN A 191 -3.79 -11.86 5.02
C GLN A 191 -5.11 -11.12 5.07
N GLN A 192 -6.03 -11.57 5.91
CA GLN A 192 -7.35 -11.00 6.08
C GLN A 192 -7.66 -10.70 7.55
N SER A 193 -8.51 -9.71 7.81
CA SER A 193 -9.10 -9.53 9.13
C SER A 193 -10.01 -10.72 9.48
N GLU A 194 -10.36 -10.86 10.76
CA GLU A 194 -11.20 -11.95 11.25
C GLU A 194 -12.59 -11.98 10.57
N HIS A 195 -13.12 -10.79 10.24
CA HIS A 195 -14.43 -10.62 9.62
C HIS A 195 -14.32 -9.66 8.42
N PRO A 196 -13.76 -10.10 7.29
CA PRO A 196 -13.38 -9.18 6.23
C PRO A 196 -14.58 -8.69 5.40
N PHE A 197 -15.75 -9.32 5.59
CA PHE A 197 -17.04 -8.89 5.06
C PHE A 197 -18.01 -8.42 6.17
N ALA A 198 -17.50 -7.94 7.31
CA ALA A 198 -18.35 -7.37 8.35
C ALA A 198 -19.23 -6.24 7.77
N PRO A 199 -20.54 -6.17 8.10
CA PRO A 199 -21.44 -5.17 7.54
C PRO A 199 -20.93 -3.73 7.69
N ASP A 200 -20.45 -3.38 8.88
CA ASP A 200 -19.92 -2.04 9.18
C ASP A 200 -18.70 -1.68 8.29
N HIS A 201 -17.84 -2.68 7.98
CA HIS A 201 -16.71 -2.49 7.07
C HIS A 201 -17.20 -2.25 5.63
N LEU A 202 -18.11 -3.09 5.13
CA LEU A 202 -18.66 -2.97 3.78
C LEU A 202 -19.39 -1.64 3.56
N PHE A 203 -20.07 -1.15 4.59
CA PHE A 203 -20.71 0.16 4.59
C PHE A 203 -19.68 1.30 4.47
N GLU A 204 -18.63 1.30 5.28
CA GLU A 204 -17.57 2.32 5.17
C GLU A 204 -16.79 2.23 3.85
N LEU A 205 -16.61 1.03 3.28
CA LEU A 205 -16.08 0.87 1.92
C LEU A 205 -16.96 1.59 0.90
N ALA A 206 -18.26 1.37 0.97
CA ALA A 206 -19.22 1.98 0.05
C ALA A 206 -19.18 3.52 0.15
N LEU A 207 -19.15 4.07 1.37
CA LEU A 207 -19.02 5.52 1.58
C LEU A 207 -17.71 6.07 1.00
N ALA A 208 -16.62 5.32 1.12
CA ALA A 208 -15.33 5.64 0.52
C ALA A 208 -15.28 5.42 -1.01
N GLY A 209 -16.40 5.03 -1.64
CA GLY A 209 -16.47 4.75 -3.07
C GLY A 209 -15.68 3.51 -3.48
N ARG A 210 -15.58 2.52 -2.59
CA ARG A 210 -14.81 1.30 -2.78
C ARG A 210 -15.71 0.06 -2.83
N ALA A 211 -15.33 -0.89 -3.68
CA ALA A 211 -16.08 -2.13 -3.83
C ALA A 211 -15.76 -3.11 -2.69
N PRO A 212 -16.66 -4.07 -2.38
CA PRO A 212 -16.49 -5.02 -1.28
C PRO A 212 -15.16 -5.78 -1.32
N GLU A 213 -14.73 -6.25 -2.49
CA GLU A 213 -13.50 -7.02 -2.66
C GLU A 213 -12.28 -6.18 -3.10
N GLN A 214 -12.40 -4.85 -3.13
CA GLN A 214 -11.33 -3.99 -3.63
C GLN A 214 -10.05 -4.10 -2.78
N ASP A 215 -10.18 -4.26 -1.47
CA ASP A 215 -9.04 -4.53 -0.57
C ASP A 215 -8.28 -5.80 -0.96
N LEU A 216 -9.02 -6.89 -1.21
CA LEU A 216 -8.43 -8.15 -1.64
C LEU A 216 -7.73 -7.99 -2.99
N ALA A 217 -8.35 -7.28 -3.94
CA ALA A 217 -7.75 -7.05 -5.25
C ALA A 217 -6.46 -6.22 -5.14
N ILE A 218 -6.42 -5.18 -4.30
CA ILE A 218 -5.21 -4.38 -4.03
C ILE A 218 -4.11 -5.25 -3.42
N ALA A 219 -4.42 -6.03 -2.38
CA ALA A 219 -3.45 -6.93 -1.75
C ALA A 219 -2.87 -7.96 -2.73
N LEU A 220 -3.70 -8.47 -3.64
CA LEU A 220 -3.27 -9.39 -4.70
C LEU A 220 -2.39 -8.72 -5.76
N ILE A 221 -2.64 -7.45 -6.08
CA ILE A 221 -1.76 -6.69 -6.97
C ILE A 221 -0.41 -6.45 -6.28
N GLU A 222 -0.40 -6.06 -4.99
CA GLU A 222 0.86 -5.94 -4.24
C GLU A 222 1.64 -7.27 -4.25
N GLN A 223 0.97 -8.40 -4.00
CA GLN A 223 1.59 -9.72 -4.11
C GLN A 223 2.16 -10.00 -5.50
N ALA A 224 1.43 -9.64 -6.56
CA ALA A 224 1.86 -9.83 -7.93
C ALA A 224 3.03 -8.90 -8.33
N LEU A 225 3.18 -7.74 -7.69
CA LEU A 225 4.26 -6.79 -7.95
C LEU A 225 5.50 -7.02 -7.07
N ASP A 226 5.37 -7.73 -5.95
CA ASP A 226 6.49 -8.06 -5.06
C ASP A 226 7.47 -9.04 -5.73
N LEU A 227 8.75 -8.64 -5.83
CA LEU A 227 9.83 -9.44 -6.41
C LEU A 227 10.34 -10.51 -5.43
N GLY A 228 10.15 -10.28 -4.13
CA GLY A 228 10.44 -11.20 -3.04
C GLY A 228 11.90 -11.36 -2.66
N THR A 229 12.79 -10.61 -3.29
CA THR A 229 14.23 -10.65 -3.02
C THR A 229 14.60 -10.02 -1.68
N LEU A 230 13.77 -9.11 -1.15
CA LEU A 230 14.01 -8.40 0.11
C LEU A 230 13.16 -8.90 1.29
N ARG A 231 12.58 -10.10 1.17
CA ARG A 231 11.67 -10.72 2.16
C ARG A 231 12.19 -10.70 3.60
N PRO A 232 13.47 -11.05 3.91
CA PRO A 232 14.00 -10.98 5.28
C PRO A 232 14.02 -9.55 5.84
N ILE A 233 14.34 -8.57 4.99
CA ILE A 233 14.37 -7.16 5.37
C ILE A 233 12.94 -6.67 5.63
N HIS A 234 11.98 -7.00 4.77
CA HIS A 234 10.57 -6.68 5.00
C HIS A 234 10.05 -7.27 6.31
N LYS A 235 10.38 -8.53 6.60
CA LYS A 235 10.01 -9.17 7.88
C LYS A 235 10.62 -8.44 9.07
N ALA A 236 11.90 -8.06 8.99
CA ALA A 236 12.56 -7.31 10.05
C ALA A 236 11.91 -5.95 10.31
N PHE A 237 11.57 -5.20 9.25
CA PHE A 237 10.90 -3.89 9.34
C PHE A 237 9.39 -3.99 9.58
N GLY A 238 8.80 -5.19 9.47
CA GLY A 238 7.39 -5.45 9.81
C GLY A 238 7.11 -5.50 11.31
N HIS A 239 8.15 -5.57 12.15
CA HIS A 239 8.00 -5.51 13.60
C HIS A 239 7.40 -4.18 14.06
N THR A 240 6.67 -4.20 15.18
CA THR A 240 6.12 -3.01 15.82
C THR A 240 7.25 -2.10 16.32
N TYR A 241 7.15 -0.81 16.00
CA TYR A 241 8.03 0.22 16.53
C TYR A 241 7.84 0.39 18.04
N ALA A 242 8.96 0.50 18.76
CA ALA A 242 8.94 0.77 20.18
C ALA A 242 9.98 1.82 20.57
N SER A 243 9.62 2.67 21.54
CA SER A 243 10.47 3.74 22.05
C SER A 243 11.64 3.21 22.88
N ARG A 244 12.61 4.10 23.16
CA ARG A 244 13.76 3.88 24.05
C ARG A 244 13.40 3.30 25.42
N THR A 245 12.18 3.56 25.92
CA THR A 245 11.72 3.10 27.24
C THR A 245 11.01 1.75 27.20
N GLY A 246 10.86 1.10 26.04
CA GLY A 246 10.16 -0.18 25.94
C GLY A 246 8.70 -0.09 25.50
N THR A 247 8.16 1.10 25.30
CA THR A 247 6.75 1.30 24.89
C THR A 247 6.58 0.95 23.41
N ALA A 248 5.82 -0.08 23.10
CA ALA A 248 5.54 -0.52 21.73
C ALA A 248 4.18 0.03 21.25
N TYR A 249 4.16 0.64 20.07
CA TYR A 249 2.99 1.34 19.54
C TYR A 249 2.29 0.49 18.48
N SER A 250 1.25 -0.25 18.90
CA SER A 250 0.52 -1.14 18.01
C SER A 250 0.01 -0.42 16.75
N GLY A 251 0.18 -1.07 15.59
CA GLY A 251 -0.19 -0.50 14.29
C GLY A 251 0.79 0.55 13.74
N ILE A 252 1.96 0.71 14.36
CA ILE A 252 3.11 1.43 13.81
C ILE A 252 4.26 0.43 13.64
N SER A 253 4.59 0.06 12.41
CA SER A 253 5.74 -0.80 12.14
C SER A 253 7.05 0.00 12.14
N LEU A 254 8.18 -0.71 12.21
CA LEU A 254 9.49 -0.11 11.98
C LEU A 254 9.58 0.48 10.56
N TYR A 255 8.94 -0.13 9.55
CA TYR A 255 8.84 0.46 8.22
C TYR A 255 8.17 1.84 8.26
N ASP A 256 7.05 1.96 8.98
CA ASP A 256 6.31 3.23 9.10
C ASP A 256 7.13 4.28 9.85
N ALA A 257 7.77 3.88 10.96
CA ALA A 257 8.61 4.77 11.76
C ALA A 257 9.81 5.30 10.96
N TRP A 258 10.53 4.44 10.24
CA TRP A 258 11.65 4.87 9.38
C TRP A 258 11.20 5.69 8.17
N GLY A 259 10.01 5.39 7.62
CA GLY A 259 9.44 6.10 6.47
C GLY A 259 8.83 7.45 6.80
N SER A 260 8.54 7.72 8.07
CA SER A 260 7.85 8.93 8.53
C SER A 260 8.61 10.24 8.30
N GLY A 261 9.94 10.18 8.13
CA GLY A 261 10.80 11.36 8.01
C GLY A 261 10.99 12.15 9.31
N VAL A 262 10.34 11.75 10.42
CA VAL A 262 10.58 12.38 11.72
C VAL A 262 11.80 11.77 12.40
N LYS A 263 12.44 12.54 13.30
CA LYS A 263 13.44 11.99 14.19
C LYS A 263 12.77 10.98 15.12
N ILE A 264 13.29 9.76 15.11
CA ILE A 264 12.88 8.66 15.99
C ILE A 264 14.05 8.25 16.88
N GLU A 265 13.75 7.79 18.08
CA GLU A 265 14.72 7.12 18.93
C GLU A 265 14.47 5.62 18.83
N MET A 266 15.51 4.84 18.51
CA MET A 266 15.42 3.39 18.48
C MET A 266 16.27 2.79 19.60
N PRO A 267 15.70 1.88 20.40
CA PRO A 267 16.48 1.11 21.35
C PRO A 267 17.44 0.15 20.63
N ASP A 268 18.52 -0.22 21.32
CA ASP A 268 19.53 -1.12 20.76
C ASP A 268 18.94 -2.47 20.35
N VAL A 269 17.97 -3.01 21.08
CA VAL A 269 17.35 -4.31 20.74
C VAL A 269 16.61 -4.29 19.40
N GLU A 270 15.99 -3.19 18.97
CA GLU A 270 15.41 -3.10 17.61
C GLU A 270 16.52 -3.06 16.56
N CYS A 271 17.55 -2.25 16.80
CA CYS A 271 18.65 -2.07 15.86
C CYS A 271 19.46 -3.37 15.68
N LEU A 272 19.83 -3.99 16.79
CA LEU A 272 20.50 -5.29 16.83
C LEU A 272 19.55 -6.40 16.36
N GLY A 273 18.26 -6.31 16.68
CA GLY A 273 17.21 -7.21 16.17
C GLY A 273 17.21 -7.31 14.65
N ILE A 274 17.13 -6.17 13.97
CA ILE A 274 17.21 -6.10 12.51
C ILE A 274 18.53 -6.69 12.02
N LEU A 275 19.66 -6.29 12.61
CA LEU A 275 20.98 -6.74 12.16
C LEU A 275 21.15 -8.26 12.28
N HIS A 276 20.74 -8.82 13.42
CA HIS A 276 20.82 -10.25 13.70
C HIS A 276 19.91 -11.05 12.77
N ASP A 277 18.68 -10.60 12.53
CA ASP A 277 17.72 -11.36 11.72
C ASP A 277 17.99 -11.21 10.20
N VAL A 278 18.55 -10.09 9.75
CA VAL A 278 18.79 -9.83 8.31
C VAL A 278 20.17 -10.27 7.85
N GLU A 279 21.22 -10.03 8.65
CA GLU A 279 22.61 -10.25 8.25
C GLU A 279 23.33 -11.29 9.11
N ASP A 280 22.67 -11.88 10.10
CA ASP A 280 23.25 -12.84 11.05
C ASP A 280 24.52 -12.29 11.76
N ASP A 281 24.58 -10.98 11.95
CA ASP A 281 25.75 -10.31 12.54
C ASP A 281 25.54 -10.04 14.03
N TRP A 282 25.91 -11.03 14.84
CA TRP A 282 25.81 -11.01 16.30
C TRP A 282 27.03 -10.41 17.02
N ARG A 283 28.06 -9.98 16.27
CA ARG A 283 29.39 -9.70 16.84
C ARG A 283 29.88 -8.27 16.61
N SER A 284 29.46 -7.63 15.52
CA SER A 284 29.94 -6.30 15.17
C SER A 284 29.50 -5.22 16.16
N PHE A 285 28.40 -5.44 16.87
CA PHE A 285 27.82 -4.51 17.83
C PHE A 285 27.26 -5.29 19.01
N SER A 286 27.34 -4.71 20.21
CA SER A 286 26.79 -5.28 21.44
C SER A 286 26.10 -4.19 22.23
N ALA A 287 24.93 -4.50 22.81
CA ALA A 287 24.26 -3.57 23.71
C ALA A 287 25.03 -3.43 25.05
N PRO A 288 25.07 -2.24 25.67
CA PRO A 288 24.67 -0.96 25.08
C PRO A 288 25.64 -0.56 23.95
N VAL A 289 25.11 -0.16 22.80
CA VAL A 289 25.92 0.21 21.64
C VAL A 289 26.63 1.53 21.93
N PRO A 290 27.98 1.57 21.96
CA PRO A 290 28.71 2.79 22.29
C PRO A 290 28.40 3.91 21.28
N GLY A 291 28.34 5.16 21.74
CA GLY A 291 27.99 6.32 20.90
C GLY A 291 28.81 6.43 19.61
N GLY A 292 30.11 6.11 19.66
CA GLY A 292 30.99 6.09 18.47
C GLY A 292 30.64 5.04 17.40
N GLN A 293 29.83 4.03 17.74
CA GLN A 293 29.41 2.96 16.83
C GLN A 293 27.98 3.13 16.31
N GLN A 294 27.14 3.94 16.99
CA GLN A 294 25.73 4.12 16.64
C GLN A 294 25.55 4.66 15.20
N ALA A 295 26.35 5.64 14.79
CA ALA A 295 26.29 6.17 13.43
C ALA A 295 26.56 5.10 12.36
N ARG A 296 27.50 4.17 12.63
CA ARG A 296 27.80 3.05 11.73
C ARG A 296 26.64 2.05 11.67
N LEU A 297 26.05 1.73 12.83
CA LEU A 297 24.89 0.85 12.92
C LEU A 297 23.68 1.42 12.17
N TYR A 298 23.32 2.68 12.44
CA TYR A 298 22.21 3.35 11.77
C TYR A 298 22.42 3.50 10.27
N LYS A 299 23.65 3.77 9.80
CA LYS A 299 23.95 3.82 8.36
C LYS A 299 23.67 2.47 7.69
N ARG A 300 23.98 1.36 8.36
CA ARG A 300 23.78 0.00 7.83
C ARG A 300 22.29 -0.36 7.75
N ILE A 301 21.55 -0.13 8.83
CA ILE A 301 20.09 -0.32 8.87
C ILE A 301 19.40 0.60 7.87
N GLY A 302 19.84 1.86 7.78
CA GLY A 302 19.36 2.82 6.81
C GLY A 302 19.50 2.30 5.38
N LYS A 303 20.65 1.73 5.00
CA LYS A 303 20.83 1.13 3.67
C LYS A 303 19.81 0.02 3.39
N MET A 304 19.52 -0.83 4.37
CA MET A 304 18.48 -1.87 4.25
C MET A 304 17.10 -1.23 4.05
N PHE A 305 16.74 -0.26 4.88
CA PHE A 305 15.46 0.44 4.77
C PHE A 305 15.26 1.07 3.40
N HIS A 306 16.27 1.77 2.87
CA HIS A 306 16.18 2.41 1.56
C HIS A 306 15.87 1.42 0.44
N SER A 307 16.38 0.18 0.50
CA SER A 307 16.08 -0.85 -0.50
C SER A 307 14.60 -1.25 -0.48
N ILE A 308 14.07 -1.63 0.69
CA ILE A 308 12.67 -2.03 0.81
C ILE A 308 11.71 -0.86 0.59
N ARG A 309 12.12 0.37 0.92
CA ARG A 309 11.31 1.57 0.78
C ARG A 309 10.98 1.88 -0.68
N ARG A 310 11.94 1.70 -1.59
CA ARG A 310 11.72 1.89 -3.03
C ARG A 310 10.80 0.82 -3.58
N GLU A 311 11.12 -0.45 -3.33
CA GLU A 311 10.36 -1.59 -3.86
C GLU A 311 8.91 -1.58 -3.36
N ARG A 312 8.70 -1.60 -2.04
CA ARG A 312 7.35 -1.60 -1.45
C ARG A 312 6.60 -0.31 -1.74
N GLY A 313 7.27 0.85 -1.66
CA GLY A 313 6.65 2.14 -1.92
C GLY A 313 6.05 2.22 -3.32
N LEU A 314 6.78 1.79 -4.35
CA LEU A 314 6.25 1.76 -5.72
C LEU A 314 5.13 0.74 -5.89
N ALA A 315 5.31 -0.48 -5.40
CA ALA A 315 4.30 -1.53 -5.55
C ALA A 315 2.97 -1.11 -4.90
N GLN A 316 3.01 -0.51 -3.71
CA GLN A 316 1.83 0.05 -3.05
C GLN A 316 1.23 1.22 -3.83
N ALA A 317 2.05 2.10 -4.41
CA ALA A 317 1.58 3.22 -5.24
C ALA A 317 0.92 2.74 -6.54
N LEU A 318 1.49 1.73 -7.19
CA LEU A 318 0.93 1.06 -8.35
C LEU A 318 -0.38 0.37 -8.01
N ALA A 319 -0.40 -0.47 -6.97
CA ALA A 319 -1.62 -1.16 -6.53
C ALA A 319 -2.75 -0.17 -6.18
N SER A 320 -2.42 0.93 -5.50
CA SER A 320 -3.39 1.98 -5.16
C SER A 320 -3.93 2.70 -6.39
N SER A 321 -3.12 2.99 -7.40
CA SER A 321 -3.53 3.66 -8.64
C SER A 321 -4.24 2.74 -9.65
N TYR A 322 -4.20 1.42 -9.42
CA TYR A 322 -4.87 0.45 -10.28
C TYR A 322 -6.40 0.63 -10.27
N PHE A 323 -7.01 0.86 -9.10
CA PHE A 323 -8.46 1.04 -8.98
C PHE A 323 -8.90 2.48 -8.68
N ASN A 324 -7.97 3.35 -8.27
CA ASN A 324 -8.30 4.72 -7.89
C ASN A 324 -7.76 5.71 -8.93
N ALA A 325 -8.61 6.64 -9.35
CA ALA A 325 -8.22 7.76 -10.20
C ALA A 325 -7.22 8.68 -9.51
N ASP A 326 -7.43 8.90 -8.21
CA ASP A 326 -6.72 9.86 -7.37
C ASP A 326 -6.36 9.20 -6.02
N PRO A 327 -5.48 8.18 -6.02
CA PRO A 327 -5.11 7.47 -4.80
C PRO A 327 -4.38 8.40 -3.82
N ARG A 328 -4.57 8.15 -2.52
CA ARG A 328 -3.69 8.72 -1.49
C ARG A 328 -2.36 7.97 -1.53
N LEU A 329 -1.39 8.57 -2.17
CA LEU A 329 -0.04 8.01 -2.29
C LEU A 329 0.83 8.47 -1.13
N ASP A 330 1.84 7.67 -0.86
CA ASP A 330 2.96 8.06 -0.03
C ASP A 330 3.57 9.39 -0.53
N PRO A 331 4.04 10.30 0.35
CA PRO A 331 4.62 11.58 -0.05
C PRO A 331 5.67 11.50 -1.16
N THR A 332 6.50 10.44 -1.19
CA THR A 332 7.50 10.20 -2.23
C THR A 332 6.89 10.04 -3.62
N TYR A 333 5.65 9.56 -3.71
CA TYR A 333 4.93 9.31 -4.96
C TYR A 333 3.71 10.22 -5.15
N SER A 334 3.46 11.17 -4.24
CA SER A 334 2.25 12.00 -4.22
C SER A 334 2.00 12.79 -5.52
N SER A 335 3.05 13.21 -6.21
CA SER A 335 2.98 13.91 -7.50
C SER A 335 2.97 12.98 -8.71
N ALA A 336 3.07 11.66 -8.53
CA ALA A 336 3.26 10.70 -9.60
C ALA A 336 1.99 10.00 -10.07
N THR A 337 0.81 10.39 -9.59
CA THR A 337 -0.47 9.80 -10.00
C THR A 337 -0.58 9.67 -11.51
N ASP A 338 -0.28 10.72 -12.28
CA ASP A 338 -0.37 10.68 -13.75
C ASP A 338 0.58 9.67 -14.37
N ARG A 339 1.82 9.58 -13.88
CA ARG A 339 2.82 8.59 -14.35
C ARG A 339 2.37 7.16 -14.07
N LEU A 340 1.75 6.92 -12.92
CA LEU A 340 1.23 5.59 -12.57
C LEU A 340 -0.01 5.23 -13.41
N GLN A 341 -0.89 6.19 -13.72
CA GLN A 341 -2.00 5.98 -14.65
C GLN A 341 -1.50 5.66 -16.06
N LEU A 342 -0.47 6.37 -16.55
CA LEU A 342 0.19 6.09 -17.82
C LEU A 342 0.83 4.71 -17.84
N PHE A 343 1.51 4.31 -16.76
CA PHE A 343 2.08 2.96 -16.63
C PHE A 343 1.01 1.88 -16.80
N TRP A 344 -0.10 1.98 -16.04
CA TRP A 344 -1.18 1.00 -16.17
C TRP A 344 -1.84 1.01 -17.54
N THR A 345 -1.95 2.19 -18.16
CA THR A 345 -2.54 2.31 -19.49
C THR A 345 -1.62 1.72 -20.55
N LYS A 346 -0.30 1.93 -20.46
CA LYS A 346 0.71 1.41 -21.40
C LYS A 346 0.74 -0.12 -21.42
N HIS A 347 0.56 -0.73 -20.26
CA HIS A 347 0.60 -2.18 -20.08
C HIS A 347 -0.79 -2.82 -20.10
N ASP A 348 -1.82 -2.09 -20.57
CA ASP A 348 -3.22 -2.54 -20.63
C ASP A 348 -3.73 -3.14 -19.29
N SER A 349 -3.17 -2.67 -18.17
CA SER A 349 -3.42 -3.18 -16.82
C SER A 349 -3.13 -4.69 -16.64
N ALA A 350 -2.36 -5.31 -17.52
CA ALA A 350 -1.96 -6.71 -17.41
C ALA A 350 -0.86 -6.90 -16.35
N LEU A 351 -1.17 -7.64 -15.28
CA LEU A 351 -0.29 -7.74 -14.11
C LEU A 351 1.06 -8.41 -14.39
N ASP A 352 1.08 -9.44 -15.22
CA ASP A 352 2.29 -10.16 -15.62
C ASP A 352 3.22 -9.27 -16.45
N VAL A 353 2.66 -8.53 -17.41
CA VAL A 353 3.40 -7.55 -18.22
C VAL A 353 3.92 -6.41 -17.34
N SER A 354 3.09 -5.86 -16.46
CA SER A 354 3.49 -4.80 -15.53
C SER A 354 4.58 -5.27 -14.56
N ARG A 355 4.49 -6.49 -14.02
CA ARG A 355 5.55 -7.06 -13.17
C ARG A 355 6.87 -7.18 -13.93
N ALA A 356 6.83 -7.68 -15.17
CA ALA A 356 8.02 -7.82 -16.00
C ALA A 356 8.65 -6.46 -16.38
N ALA A 357 7.87 -5.39 -16.37
CA ALA A 357 8.33 -4.02 -16.64
C ALA A 357 8.91 -3.30 -15.41
N LEU A 358 8.86 -3.89 -14.20
CA LEU A 358 9.45 -3.29 -13.01
C LEU A 358 10.98 -3.33 -13.05
N PRO A 359 11.67 -2.29 -12.54
CA PRO A 359 13.12 -2.22 -12.59
C PRO A 359 13.76 -3.13 -11.56
N ALA A 360 15.00 -3.57 -11.85
CA ALA A 360 15.90 -4.02 -10.81
C ALA A 360 16.30 -2.84 -9.90
N SER A 361 16.77 -3.13 -8.69
CA SER A 361 17.11 -2.09 -7.71
C SER A 361 18.17 -1.08 -8.19
N SER A 362 19.06 -1.47 -9.11
CA SER A 362 20.11 -0.61 -9.67
C SER A 362 19.60 0.41 -10.69
N ASP A 363 18.49 0.11 -11.37
CA ASP A 363 18.06 0.86 -12.56
C ASP A 363 16.87 1.78 -12.26
N TRP A 364 16.60 1.98 -10.97
CA TRP A 364 15.40 2.63 -10.47
C TRP A 364 15.19 4.04 -11.03
N ASP A 365 16.21 4.87 -10.96
CA ASP A 365 16.11 6.28 -11.32
C ASP A 365 15.92 6.43 -12.83
N ALA A 366 16.63 5.62 -13.63
CA ALA A 366 16.46 5.57 -15.08
C ALA A 366 15.06 5.08 -15.48
N TRP A 367 14.55 4.04 -14.80
CA TRP A 367 13.18 3.56 -15.02
C TRP A 367 12.14 4.62 -14.67
N TRP A 368 12.31 5.32 -13.55
CA TRP A 368 11.40 6.37 -13.12
C TRP A 368 11.33 7.54 -14.12
N GLU A 369 12.47 7.96 -14.65
CA GLU A 369 12.52 8.97 -15.71
C GLU A 369 11.91 8.47 -17.02
N SER A 370 12.03 7.16 -17.33
CA SER A 370 11.38 6.58 -18.50
C SER A 370 9.85 6.69 -18.45
N LEU A 371 9.24 6.72 -17.25
CA LEU A 371 7.81 6.96 -17.10
C LEU A 371 7.42 8.40 -17.43
N ALA A 372 8.32 9.37 -17.24
CA ALA A 372 8.08 10.75 -17.63
C ALA A 372 7.99 10.89 -19.15
N LEU A 373 8.78 10.10 -19.89
CA LEU A 373 8.74 10.09 -21.35
C LEU A 373 7.40 9.61 -21.92
N LEU A 374 6.61 8.85 -21.15
CA LEU A 374 5.26 8.44 -21.55
C LEU A 374 4.30 9.63 -21.71
N GLN A 375 4.61 10.78 -21.12
CA GLN A 375 3.83 12.01 -21.26
C GLN A 375 4.00 12.68 -22.64
N THR A 376 4.83 12.11 -23.52
CA THR A 376 5.00 12.61 -24.90
C THR A 376 4.14 11.85 -25.92
N ASP A 377 3.49 10.77 -25.50
CA ASP A 377 2.61 9.95 -26.32
C ASP A 377 1.16 10.43 -26.15
N GLU A 378 0.65 11.16 -27.14
CA GLU A 378 -0.68 11.79 -27.11
C GLU A 378 -1.83 10.76 -27.02
N ASP A 379 -1.73 9.65 -27.76
CA ASP A 379 -2.73 8.58 -27.74
C ASP A 379 -2.78 7.90 -26.36
N LEU A 380 -1.60 7.66 -25.77
CA LEU A 380 -1.51 7.07 -24.43
C LEU A 380 -2.05 8.02 -23.35
N LEU A 381 -1.80 9.32 -23.48
CA LEU A 381 -2.35 10.35 -22.59
C LEU A 381 -3.88 10.38 -22.64
N GLU A 382 -4.47 10.35 -23.84
CA GLU A 382 -5.92 10.34 -24.00
C GLU A 382 -6.53 9.10 -23.34
N ARG A 383 -5.99 7.91 -23.64
CA ARG A 383 -6.43 6.65 -23.01
C ARG A 383 -6.32 6.69 -21.48
N ALA A 384 -5.22 7.23 -20.95
CA ALA A 384 -5.02 7.33 -19.50
C ALA A 384 -6.00 8.33 -18.86
N ALA A 385 -6.33 9.42 -19.54
CA ALA A 385 -7.36 10.36 -19.10
C ALA A 385 -8.76 9.71 -19.08
N GLN A 386 -9.11 8.95 -20.12
CA GLN A 386 -10.37 8.19 -20.19
C GLN A 386 -10.46 7.12 -19.08
N ARG A 387 -9.36 6.39 -18.83
CA ARG A 387 -9.24 5.45 -17.70
C ARG A 387 -9.50 6.14 -16.36
N ARG A 388 -8.79 7.24 -16.10
CA ARG A 388 -8.91 7.99 -14.84
C ARG A 388 -10.31 8.54 -14.63
N MET A 389 -10.95 9.08 -15.68
CA MET A 389 -12.33 9.54 -15.62
C MET A 389 -13.27 8.39 -15.26
N SER A 390 -13.12 7.23 -15.91
CA SER A 390 -13.94 6.04 -15.65
C SER A 390 -13.81 5.58 -14.20
N LEU A 391 -12.60 5.55 -13.64
CA LEU A 391 -12.36 5.21 -12.24
C LEU A 391 -12.94 6.24 -11.26
N ARG A 392 -12.91 7.53 -11.60
CA ARG A 392 -13.50 8.59 -10.77
C ARG A 392 -15.02 8.47 -10.72
N THR A 393 -15.66 8.24 -11.87
CA THR A 393 -17.11 7.99 -11.94
C THR A 393 -17.49 6.74 -11.15
N GLU A 394 -16.63 5.72 -11.13
CA GLU A 394 -16.89 4.49 -10.39
C GLU A 394 -17.01 4.70 -8.89
N GLY A 395 -16.13 5.48 -8.28
CA GLY A 395 -16.18 5.75 -6.84
C GLY A 395 -17.51 6.38 -6.42
N VAL A 396 -17.99 7.35 -7.20
CA VAL A 396 -19.30 7.99 -6.98
C VAL A 396 -20.43 6.97 -7.15
N ARG A 397 -20.35 6.11 -8.16
CA ARG A 397 -21.35 5.08 -8.43
C ARG A 397 -21.45 4.05 -7.30
N LEU A 398 -20.31 3.59 -6.76
CA LEU A 398 -20.28 2.60 -5.67
C LEU A 398 -20.96 3.14 -4.40
N ARG A 399 -20.63 4.36 -4.00
CA ARG A 399 -21.36 5.05 -2.93
C ARG A 399 -22.86 5.15 -3.24
N GLY A 400 -23.16 5.46 -4.50
CA GLY A 400 -24.53 5.55 -5.01
C GLY A 400 -25.36 4.29 -4.85
N ILE A 401 -24.76 3.12 -5.08
CA ILE A 401 -25.43 1.82 -4.91
C ILE A 401 -25.84 1.64 -3.45
N MET A 402 -24.98 1.94 -2.47
CA MET A 402 -25.34 1.82 -1.05
C MET A 402 -26.49 2.76 -0.66
N VAL A 403 -26.45 4.01 -1.11
CA VAL A 403 -27.55 4.96 -0.86
C VAL A 403 -28.85 4.47 -1.46
N TRP A 404 -28.80 3.94 -2.70
CA TRP A 404 -29.97 3.36 -3.36
C TRP A 404 -30.51 2.15 -2.58
N VAL A 405 -29.66 1.20 -2.17
CA VAL A 405 -30.09 0.05 -1.36
C VAL A 405 -30.76 0.51 -0.07
N LEU A 406 -30.22 1.52 0.62
CA LEU A 406 -30.83 2.06 1.84
C LEU A 406 -32.21 2.72 1.58
N ARG A 407 -32.43 3.34 0.42
CA ARG A 407 -33.75 3.87 0.04
C ARG A 407 -34.74 2.75 -0.23
N GLU A 408 -34.35 1.77 -1.04
CA GLU A 408 -35.21 0.63 -1.36
C GLU A 408 -35.54 -0.22 -0.14
N TRP A 409 -34.64 -0.28 0.84
CA TRP A 409 -34.90 -0.89 2.15
C TRP A 409 -35.92 -0.10 2.99
N GLY A 410 -36.19 1.16 2.65
CA GLY A 410 -37.02 2.08 3.44
C GLY A 410 -36.28 2.73 4.62
N ALA A 411 -34.95 2.55 4.72
CA ALA A 411 -34.12 3.15 5.76
C ALA A 411 -33.85 4.65 5.50
N LEU A 412 -33.81 5.05 4.23
CA LEU A 412 -33.68 6.45 3.81
C LEU A 412 -34.99 6.91 3.18
N LYS A 413 -35.68 7.86 3.82
CA LYS A 413 -36.95 8.42 3.30
C LYS A 413 -36.67 9.35 2.12
N ASP A 414 -37.50 9.27 1.09
CA ASP A 414 -37.55 10.29 0.04
C ASP A 414 -37.99 11.63 0.68
N LYS A 415 -37.30 12.71 0.31
CA LYS A 415 -37.64 14.06 0.78
C LYS A 415 -38.89 14.59 0.10
#